data_AF-A0A9Q1HGQ6-F1
#
_entry.id   AF-A0A9Q1HGQ6-F1
#
_cell.length_a   1.000
_cell.length_b   1.000
_cell.length_c   1.000
_cell.angle_alpha   90.00
_cell.angle_beta   90.00
_cell.angle_gamma   90.00
#
_symmetry.space_group_name_H-M   'P 1'
#
loop_
_entity.id
_entity.type
_entity.pdbx_description
1 polymer ?
#
loop_
_entity_poly.entity_id
_entity_poly.type
_entity_poly.pdbx_seq_one_letter_code
_entity_poly.pdbx_strand_id
1 'polypeptide(L)'
;MTKMLETHSSFFFIILVLQYDTINAFNLPCFDPSSGESTQYNPATELCCSGWVYIKENSHSQCCNTFVFNSQTEVCCNGHISTQTGGLTECCGLVPYDPTSVTCCVFNGNSTLYAGSGSCCGNQGLYDPSQEVCCSSYTDNVFKVHTPLSSERCCGSELYDTHLETCCNEKILHGVGNCCGSSVCDDSKEICCEGTVHPKPSNEAACCGNLVINQRTSTCCYGRVYNITDGECCGYEAFQPSSSSCCYNVINYNIPQVPGIQRCCGSQSYLSTEQICCSGVLFPKEEHSECCGIVAFDTSTHLCCGEWYNPVIVEKKSSSTSCCGQVTYEPETETCCKRTNQVFPTPGGRCCIMENGQEEMYDPRSGVCCSYMFSETFYEGISSFDNTTVCCGTYLLEEHQLCDWINLVPVVKSSPNDDMVCSGMTADDSQTYNALSMTLIAVVTALSQLIRRKTTSAVMGLSNEPIMEGTSARVPHPLTLTGRPFVMGFVTQYCTGHVVAAA
;
A
#
# COMPACT_ATOMS: atom_id res chain seq x y z
N MET A 1 -3.38 23.27 -16.07
CA MET A 1 -2.49 22.13 -16.42
C MET A 1 -3.15 20.85 -15.96
N THR A 2 -3.92 20.22 -16.84
CA THR A 2 -4.39 18.83 -16.65
C THR A 2 -4.63 18.27 -18.04
N LYS A 3 -3.53 17.89 -18.69
CA LYS A 3 -3.53 16.94 -19.80
C LYS A 3 -2.13 16.37 -19.97
N MET A 4 -2.10 15.06 -20.14
CA MET A 4 -1.00 14.22 -20.62
C MET A 4 0.14 13.92 -19.63
N LEU A 5 0.01 12.79 -18.95
CA LEU A 5 0.91 11.66 -19.21
C LEU A 5 0.18 10.36 -18.80
N GLU A 6 -0.56 9.83 -19.76
CA GLU A 6 -0.89 8.42 -19.83
C GLU A 6 0.39 7.62 -20.10
N THR A 7 0.33 6.33 -19.78
CA THR A 7 1.28 5.26 -20.12
C THR A 7 2.57 5.21 -19.31
N HIS A 8 2.48 4.64 -18.11
CA HIS A 8 3.39 3.57 -17.61
C HIS A 8 3.01 3.10 -16.18
N SER A 9 1.71 2.91 -15.90
CA SER A 9 1.24 2.31 -14.64
C SER A 9 0.38 1.05 -14.86
N SER A 10 0.60 0.34 -15.96
CA SER A 10 -0.13 -0.90 -16.29
C SER A 10 0.61 -2.18 -15.88
N PHE A 11 1.80 -2.08 -15.27
CA PHE A 11 2.53 -3.24 -14.75
C PHE A 11 2.62 -3.31 -13.21
N PHE A 12 2.32 -2.22 -12.51
CA PHE A 12 2.30 -2.21 -11.03
C PHE A 12 0.91 -2.46 -10.42
N PHE A 13 -0.16 -2.35 -11.21
CA PHE A 13 -1.52 -2.72 -10.77
C PHE A 13 -1.90 -4.17 -11.04
N ILE A 14 -1.09 -4.94 -11.78
CA ILE A 14 -1.39 -6.37 -12.06
C ILE A 14 -0.80 -7.31 -11.01
N ILE A 15 0.17 -6.88 -10.19
CA ILE A 15 0.72 -7.72 -9.10
C ILE A 15 0.05 -7.47 -7.74
N LEU A 16 -0.81 -6.45 -7.63
CA LEU A 16 -1.71 -6.26 -6.48
C LEU A 16 -3.17 -6.71 -6.74
N VAL A 17 -3.49 -7.17 -7.95
CA VAL A 17 -4.82 -7.75 -8.26
C VAL A 17 -4.82 -9.28 -8.25
N LEU A 18 -3.67 -9.95 -8.34
CA LEU A 18 -3.59 -11.41 -8.07
C LEU A 18 -3.44 -11.76 -6.57
N GLN A 19 -3.52 -10.78 -5.67
CA GLN A 19 -3.71 -10.98 -4.23
C GLN A 19 -5.00 -10.35 -3.70
N TYR A 20 -5.89 -9.90 -4.59
CA TYR A 20 -7.19 -9.31 -4.22
C TYR A 20 -8.41 -10.06 -4.76
N ASP A 21 -8.21 -11.23 -5.36
CA ASP A 21 -9.30 -12.21 -5.64
C ASP A 21 -9.18 -13.50 -4.80
N THR A 22 -8.35 -13.49 -3.76
CA THR A 22 -8.32 -14.55 -2.73
C THR A 22 -8.44 -14.02 -1.30
N ILE A 23 -8.94 -12.80 -1.12
CA ILE A 23 -9.66 -12.46 0.11
C ILE A 23 -11.04 -13.11 0.00
N ASN A 24 -11.02 -14.44 0.07
CA ASN A 24 -12.19 -15.21 0.45
C ASN A 24 -12.77 -14.53 1.69
N ALA A 25 -14.09 -14.36 1.67
CA ALA A 25 -14.91 -14.06 2.83
C ALA A 25 -14.27 -14.60 4.11
N PHE A 26 -14.12 -13.73 5.10
CA PHE A 26 -13.83 -14.07 6.50
C PHE A 26 -13.96 -15.57 6.76
N ASN A 27 -12.86 -16.27 7.06
CA ASN A 27 -12.90 -17.57 7.73
C ASN A 27 -13.47 -17.33 9.14
N LEU A 28 -14.78 -17.10 9.22
CA LEU A 28 -15.54 -17.23 10.45
C LEU A 28 -15.38 -18.69 10.90
N PRO A 29 -14.99 -18.94 12.16
CA PRO A 29 -14.91 -20.30 12.67
C PRO A 29 -16.27 -20.96 12.53
N CYS A 30 -16.28 -22.19 12.02
CA CYS A 30 -17.46 -23.02 11.92
C CYS A 30 -17.55 -23.89 13.16
N PHE A 31 -18.72 -23.99 13.75
CA PHE A 31 -18.95 -24.68 14.99
C PHE A 31 -19.75 -25.96 14.74
N ASP A 32 -19.39 -27.03 15.46
CA ASP A 32 -20.18 -28.26 15.46
C ASP A 32 -21.52 -28.00 16.17
N PRO A 33 -22.69 -28.28 15.56
CA PRO A 33 -23.99 -28.05 16.17
C PRO A 33 -24.23 -28.81 17.48
N SER A 34 -23.50 -29.91 17.71
CA SER A 34 -23.63 -30.77 18.87
C SER A 34 -22.72 -30.38 20.04
N SER A 35 -21.55 -29.80 19.77
CA SER A 35 -20.56 -29.45 20.81
C SER A 35 -20.34 -27.95 20.99
N GLY A 36 -20.67 -27.12 19.99
CA GLY A 36 -20.47 -25.67 20.02
C GLY A 36 -18.99 -25.25 19.95
N GLU A 37 -18.07 -26.17 19.65
CA GLU A 37 -16.64 -25.90 19.51
C GLU A 37 -16.26 -25.61 18.05
N SER A 38 -15.26 -24.75 17.87
CA SER A 38 -14.71 -24.42 16.54
C SER A 38 -14.08 -25.66 15.93
N THR A 39 -14.55 -26.07 14.75
CA THR A 39 -14.14 -27.31 14.10
C THR A 39 -13.75 -27.10 12.63
N GLN A 40 -12.88 -27.97 12.13
CA GLN A 40 -12.54 -28.06 10.71
C GLN A 40 -13.57 -28.98 10.04
N TYR A 41 -14.18 -28.52 8.95
CA TYR A 41 -15.18 -29.30 8.19
C TYR A 41 -14.62 -29.74 6.83
N ASN A 42 -15.15 -30.83 6.28
CA ASN A 42 -14.77 -31.35 4.97
C ASN A 42 -15.66 -30.76 3.87
N PRO A 43 -15.16 -29.84 3.02
CA PRO A 43 -15.99 -29.19 2.01
C PRO A 43 -16.49 -30.13 0.91
N ALA A 44 -15.97 -31.36 0.81
CA ALA A 44 -16.50 -32.37 -0.12
C ALA A 44 -17.84 -32.96 0.37
N THR A 45 -18.04 -33.07 1.69
CA THR A 45 -19.20 -33.76 2.29
C THR A 45 -20.03 -32.88 3.22
N GLU A 46 -19.55 -31.69 3.58
CA GLU A 46 -20.13 -30.80 4.59
C GLU A 46 -20.17 -29.35 4.10
N LEU A 47 -21.05 -28.56 4.71
CA LEU A 47 -21.24 -27.13 4.48
C LEU A 47 -21.06 -26.40 5.80
N CYS A 48 -20.50 -25.19 5.75
CA CYS A 48 -20.55 -24.26 6.87
C CYS A 48 -21.52 -23.12 6.55
N CYS A 49 -22.66 -23.09 7.24
CA CYS A 49 -23.76 -22.16 6.99
C CYS A 49 -23.89 -21.20 8.18
N SER A 50 -23.54 -19.92 7.98
CA SER A 50 -23.55 -18.88 9.03
C SER A 50 -22.86 -19.30 10.34
N GLY A 51 -21.75 -20.03 10.23
CA GLY A 51 -20.94 -20.47 11.36
C GLY A 51 -21.27 -21.85 11.92
N TRP A 52 -22.18 -22.62 11.32
CA TRP A 52 -22.53 -23.97 11.78
C TRP A 52 -22.25 -25.03 10.71
N VAL A 53 -21.70 -26.18 11.11
CA VAL A 53 -21.38 -27.29 10.20
C VAL A 53 -22.61 -28.18 9.98
N TYR A 54 -22.93 -28.44 8.71
CA TYR A 54 -24.01 -29.31 8.26
C TYR A 54 -23.51 -30.34 7.25
N ILE A 55 -24.14 -31.52 7.20
CA ILE A 55 -23.82 -32.56 6.22
C ILE A 55 -24.53 -32.26 4.90
N LYS A 56 -23.83 -32.41 3.77
CA LYS A 56 -24.43 -32.32 2.43
C LYS A 56 -25.29 -33.55 2.18
N GLU A 57 -26.57 -33.35 1.88
CA GLU A 57 -27.45 -34.44 1.47
C GLU A 57 -27.18 -34.89 0.04
N ASN A 58 -26.79 -33.96 -0.84
CA ASN A 58 -26.40 -34.24 -2.23
C ASN A 58 -25.52 -33.11 -2.81
N SER A 59 -25.15 -33.22 -4.09
CA SER A 59 -24.30 -32.23 -4.79
C SER A 59 -24.95 -30.84 -4.96
N HIS A 60 -26.25 -30.72 -4.72
CA HIS A 60 -27.04 -29.48 -4.81
C HIS A 60 -27.35 -28.88 -3.43
N SER A 61 -26.82 -29.44 -2.34
CA SER A 61 -26.95 -28.84 -1.00
C SER A 61 -26.21 -27.50 -0.94
N GLN A 62 -26.92 -26.44 -0.57
CA GLN A 62 -26.40 -25.08 -0.44
C GLN A 62 -26.87 -24.43 0.88
N CYS A 63 -26.18 -23.38 1.32
CA CYS A 63 -26.55 -22.64 2.53
C CYS A 63 -27.58 -21.55 2.23
N CYS A 64 -28.62 -21.47 3.07
CA CYS A 64 -29.57 -20.38 3.18
C CYS A 64 -29.50 -19.82 4.60
N ASN A 65 -28.64 -18.82 4.82
CA ASN A 65 -28.24 -18.38 6.17
C ASN A 65 -27.79 -19.57 7.04
N THR A 66 -28.53 -19.91 8.10
CA THR A 66 -28.23 -20.99 9.03
C THR A 66 -28.80 -22.35 8.61
N PHE A 67 -29.49 -22.43 7.48
CA PHE A 67 -30.13 -23.67 7.02
C PHE A 67 -29.47 -24.21 5.75
N VAL A 68 -29.56 -25.52 5.54
CA VAL A 68 -29.18 -26.16 4.26
C VAL A 68 -30.44 -26.41 3.45
N PHE A 69 -30.38 -26.11 2.15
CA PHE A 69 -31.46 -26.37 1.20
C PHE A 69 -30.92 -27.08 -0.05
N ASN A 70 -31.80 -27.72 -0.80
CA ASN A 70 -31.47 -28.38 -2.06
C ASN A 70 -31.76 -27.45 -3.25
N SER A 71 -30.72 -26.93 -3.91
CA SER A 71 -30.84 -25.97 -5.01
C SER A 71 -31.47 -26.53 -6.30
N GLN A 72 -31.79 -27.83 -6.34
CA GLN A 72 -32.51 -28.46 -7.45
C GLN A 72 -34.04 -28.48 -7.23
N THR A 73 -34.49 -28.36 -5.98
CA THR A 73 -35.91 -28.46 -5.60
C THR A 73 -36.40 -27.28 -4.79
N GLU A 74 -35.51 -26.39 -4.36
CA GLU A 74 -35.78 -25.31 -3.43
C GLU A 74 -34.97 -24.06 -3.80
N VAL A 75 -35.48 -22.89 -3.41
CA VAL A 75 -34.86 -21.57 -3.61
C VAL A 75 -34.76 -20.88 -2.26
N CYS A 76 -33.61 -20.25 -2.00
CA CYS A 76 -33.38 -19.45 -0.80
C CYS A 76 -33.54 -17.95 -1.12
N CYS A 77 -34.49 -17.28 -0.46
CA CYS A 77 -34.71 -15.84 -0.58
C CYS A 77 -34.53 -15.16 0.78
N ASN A 78 -33.46 -14.39 0.95
CA ASN A 78 -33.14 -13.66 2.20
C ASN A 78 -33.25 -14.53 3.48
N GLY A 79 -32.79 -15.78 3.41
CA GLY A 79 -32.84 -16.73 4.54
C GLY A 79 -34.10 -17.57 4.65
N HIS A 80 -35.07 -17.38 3.76
CA HIS A 80 -36.30 -18.17 3.69
C HIS A 80 -36.21 -19.19 2.55
N ILE A 81 -36.36 -20.48 2.88
CA ILE A 81 -36.35 -21.58 1.90
C ILE A 81 -37.77 -21.79 1.37
N SER A 82 -37.92 -21.93 0.06
CA SER A 82 -39.21 -22.16 -0.60
C SER A 82 -39.08 -23.22 -1.69
N THR A 83 -40.14 -23.98 -1.93
CA THR A 83 -40.13 -25.06 -2.92
C THR A 83 -40.11 -24.52 -4.35
N GLN A 84 -39.20 -25.02 -5.17
CA GLN A 84 -39.06 -24.66 -6.56
C GLN A 84 -40.19 -25.30 -7.37
N THR A 85 -41.14 -24.48 -7.83
CA THR A 85 -42.29 -24.92 -8.64
C THR A 85 -42.44 -24.03 -9.87
N GLY A 86 -42.23 -24.57 -11.08
CA GLY A 86 -42.52 -23.86 -12.32
C GLY A 86 -41.74 -22.56 -12.55
N GLY A 87 -40.46 -22.64 -12.92
CA GLY A 87 -39.69 -21.48 -13.40
C GLY A 87 -39.23 -20.47 -12.33
N LEU A 88 -39.62 -20.64 -11.06
CA LEU A 88 -39.19 -19.77 -9.96
C LEU A 88 -37.69 -19.92 -9.68
N THR A 89 -36.87 -19.04 -10.25
CA THR A 89 -35.40 -19.10 -10.17
C THR A 89 -34.76 -17.89 -9.51
N GLU A 90 -35.50 -16.80 -9.28
CA GLU A 90 -35.00 -15.56 -8.69
C GLU A 90 -35.79 -15.15 -7.44
N CYS A 91 -35.24 -14.22 -6.65
CA CYS A 91 -35.83 -13.79 -5.39
C CYS A 91 -36.17 -12.29 -5.39
N CYS A 92 -37.37 -11.97 -4.92
CA CYS A 92 -37.81 -10.62 -4.65
C CYS A 92 -38.10 -10.47 -3.16
N GLY A 93 -37.10 -10.00 -2.41
CA GLY A 93 -37.16 -10.03 -0.95
C GLY A 93 -37.20 -11.48 -0.43
N LEU A 94 -38.30 -11.87 0.19
CA LEU A 94 -38.52 -13.23 0.72
C LEU A 94 -39.22 -14.18 -0.26
N VAL A 95 -39.68 -13.67 -1.41
CA VAL A 95 -40.57 -14.41 -2.31
C VAL A 95 -39.81 -14.83 -3.58
N PRO A 96 -39.76 -16.13 -3.92
CA PRO A 96 -39.22 -16.58 -5.19
C PRO A 96 -40.17 -16.24 -6.35
N TYR A 97 -39.65 -15.85 -7.50
CA TYR A 97 -40.40 -15.50 -8.69
C TYR A 97 -39.75 -16.04 -9.98
N ASP A 98 -40.55 -16.11 -11.04
CA ASP A 98 -40.11 -16.50 -12.38
C ASP A 98 -39.72 -15.24 -13.17
N PRO A 99 -38.41 -15.04 -13.46
CA PRO A 99 -37.93 -13.83 -14.13
C PRO A 99 -38.37 -13.73 -15.60
N THR A 100 -38.91 -14.79 -16.19
CA THR A 100 -39.42 -14.76 -17.56
C THR A 100 -40.79 -14.10 -17.68
N SER A 101 -41.54 -14.01 -16.58
CA SER A 101 -42.93 -13.54 -16.56
C SER A 101 -43.22 -12.47 -15.51
N VAL A 102 -42.30 -12.23 -14.57
CA VAL A 102 -42.46 -11.28 -13.46
C VAL A 102 -41.16 -10.51 -13.26
N THR A 103 -41.26 -9.24 -12.90
CA THR A 103 -40.12 -8.39 -12.55
C THR A 103 -40.20 -7.97 -11.07
N CYS A 104 -39.08 -8.08 -10.35
CA CYS A 104 -38.96 -7.56 -8.99
C CYS A 104 -38.48 -6.11 -8.97
N CYS A 105 -39.22 -5.23 -8.32
CA CYS A 105 -38.82 -3.84 -8.08
C CYS A 105 -38.53 -3.62 -6.60
N VAL A 106 -37.35 -3.07 -6.30
CA VAL A 106 -36.91 -2.77 -4.95
C VAL A 106 -36.82 -1.25 -4.77
N PHE A 107 -37.57 -0.72 -3.82
CA PHE A 107 -37.59 0.71 -3.51
C PHE A 107 -37.56 0.93 -1.99
N ASN A 108 -36.58 1.71 -1.50
CA ASN A 108 -36.36 1.97 -0.07
C ASN A 108 -36.40 0.70 0.82
N GLY A 109 -35.83 -0.40 0.33
CA GLY A 109 -35.80 -1.69 1.03
C GLY A 109 -37.10 -2.51 0.95
N ASN A 110 -38.14 -2.01 0.28
CA ASN A 110 -39.37 -2.74 0.04
C ASN A 110 -39.36 -3.38 -1.36
N SER A 111 -39.62 -4.69 -1.43
CA SER A 111 -39.61 -5.48 -2.66
C SER A 111 -41.04 -5.74 -3.13
N THR A 112 -41.36 -5.37 -4.37
CA THR A 112 -42.69 -5.55 -4.97
C THR A 112 -42.55 -6.31 -6.29
N LEU A 113 -43.42 -7.29 -6.51
CA LEU A 113 -43.48 -8.07 -7.75
C LEU A 113 -44.50 -7.46 -8.70
N TYR A 114 -44.11 -7.27 -9.96
CA TYR A 114 -44.98 -6.80 -11.04
C TYR A 114 -45.04 -7.83 -12.15
N ALA A 115 -46.24 -8.13 -12.65
CA ALA A 115 -46.42 -9.04 -13.77
C ALA A 115 -45.89 -8.42 -15.08
N GLY A 116 -45.13 -9.21 -15.86
CA GLY A 116 -44.49 -8.79 -17.10
C GLY A 116 -43.01 -8.47 -16.96
N SER A 117 -42.39 -8.16 -18.10
CA SER A 117 -40.99 -7.75 -18.22
C SER A 117 -40.92 -6.25 -18.47
N GLY A 118 -40.11 -5.53 -17.69
CA GLY A 118 -39.92 -4.09 -17.83
C GLY A 118 -38.87 -3.57 -16.85
N SER A 119 -38.62 -2.26 -16.88
CA SER A 119 -37.75 -1.60 -15.91
C SER A 119 -38.57 -1.00 -14.77
N CYS A 120 -38.01 -0.93 -13.57
CA CYS A 120 -38.72 -0.40 -12.40
C CYS A 120 -38.68 1.12 -12.36
N CYS A 121 -39.84 1.75 -12.17
CA CYS A 121 -39.96 3.19 -11.93
C CYS A 121 -40.37 3.48 -10.48
N GLY A 122 -39.39 3.42 -9.58
CA GLY A 122 -39.63 3.59 -8.14
C GLY A 122 -40.74 2.68 -7.62
N ASN A 123 -41.82 3.27 -7.09
CA ASN A 123 -43.00 2.55 -6.60
C ASN A 123 -44.19 2.53 -7.59
N GLN A 124 -44.05 3.08 -8.80
CA GLN A 124 -45.13 3.15 -9.80
C GLN A 124 -45.29 1.87 -10.62
N GLY A 125 -44.28 1.00 -10.60
CA GLY A 125 -44.28 -0.27 -11.32
C GLY A 125 -43.35 -0.29 -12.52
N LEU A 126 -43.71 -1.10 -13.52
CA LEU A 126 -42.88 -1.35 -14.69
C LEU A 126 -43.13 -0.31 -15.79
N TYR A 127 -42.06 0.07 -16.48
CA TYR A 127 -42.09 0.83 -17.71
C TYR A 127 -41.24 0.16 -18.80
N ASP A 128 -41.55 0.41 -20.06
CA ASP A 128 -40.77 -0.07 -21.20
C ASP A 128 -39.68 0.94 -21.55
N PRO A 129 -38.39 0.68 -21.25
CA PRO A 129 -37.29 1.62 -21.52
C PRO A 129 -37.05 1.87 -23.02
N SER A 130 -37.68 1.12 -23.92
CA SER A 130 -37.59 1.35 -25.37
C SER A 130 -38.57 2.41 -25.88
N GLN A 131 -39.62 2.74 -25.10
CA GLN A 131 -40.66 3.70 -25.48
C GLN A 131 -40.93 4.77 -24.41
N GLU A 132 -40.57 4.48 -23.17
CA GLU A 132 -40.93 5.26 -21.99
C GLU A 132 -39.67 5.62 -21.18
N VAL A 133 -39.80 6.66 -20.38
CA VAL A 133 -38.79 7.10 -19.42
C VAL A 133 -39.41 7.21 -18.03
N CYS A 134 -38.69 6.74 -17.03
CA CYS A 134 -39.02 7.01 -15.63
C CYS A 134 -38.29 8.27 -15.17
N CYS A 135 -39.06 9.30 -14.82
CA CYS A 135 -38.56 10.52 -14.21
C CYS A 135 -38.75 10.45 -12.69
N SER A 136 -37.74 10.88 -11.93
CA SER A 136 -37.79 10.87 -10.47
C SER A 136 -37.38 12.21 -9.89
N SER A 137 -38.10 12.63 -8.85
CA SER A 137 -37.71 13.78 -8.04
C SER A 137 -37.02 13.33 -6.75
N TYR A 138 -35.87 13.92 -6.44
CA TYR A 138 -35.16 13.68 -5.18
C TYR A 138 -35.66 14.58 -4.03
N THR A 139 -36.43 15.63 -4.34
CA THR A 139 -36.96 16.53 -3.31
C THR A 139 -38.19 15.98 -2.62
N ASP A 140 -39.04 15.25 -3.34
CA ASP A 140 -40.28 14.66 -2.81
C ASP A 140 -40.37 13.12 -2.98
N ASN A 141 -39.36 12.47 -3.58
CA ASN A 141 -39.31 11.03 -3.89
C ASN A 141 -40.46 10.57 -4.80
N VAL A 142 -40.98 11.44 -5.68
CA VAL A 142 -42.00 11.09 -6.66
C VAL A 142 -41.38 10.49 -7.92
N PHE A 143 -41.98 9.42 -8.43
CA PHE A 143 -41.62 8.75 -9.68
C PHE A 143 -42.79 8.85 -10.65
N LYS A 144 -42.51 9.14 -11.92
CA LYS A 144 -43.51 9.20 -12.98
C LYS A 144 -42.97 8.58 -14.26
N VAL A 145 -43.79 7.74 -14.89
CA VAL A 145 -43.50 7.18 -16.21
C VAL A 145 -44.08 8.11 -17.26
N HIS A 146 -43.27 8.44 -18.25
CA HIS A 146 -43.68 9.27 -19.38
C HIS A 146 -43.29 8.62 -20.70
N THR A 147 -44.02 8.96 -21.77
CA THR A 147 -43.66 8.65 -23.15
C THR A 147 -43.05 9.89 -23.80
N PRO A 148 -41.71 10.05 -23.85
CA PRO A 148 -41.10 11.29 -24.28
C PRO A 148 -41.12 11.44 -25.81
N LEU A 149 -41.27 12.67 -26.29
CA LEU A 149 -40.90 13.08 -27.65
C LEU A 149 -39.37 13.20 -27.78
N SER A 150 -38.85 13.37 -29.01
CA SER A 150 -37.40 13.27 -29.27
C SER A 150 -36.52 14.25 -28.46
N SER A 151 -37.03 15.44 -28.13
CA SER A 151 -36.30 16.49 -27.39
C SER A 151 -36.62 16.57 -25.89
N GLU A 152 -37.54 15.74 -25.38
CA GLU A 152 -37.98 15.81 -23.99
C GLU A 152 -37.06 15.01 -23.06
N ARG A 153 -36.75 15.55 -21.88
CA ARG A 153 -35.93 14.91 -20.85
C ARG A 153 -36.54 15.11 -19.47
N CYS A 154 -36.12 14.34 -18.49
CA CYS A 154 -36.59 14.50 -17.12
C CYS A 154 -35.98 15.73 -16.43
N CYS A 155 -36.83 16.49 -15.74
CA CYS A 155 -36.45 17.49 -14.74
C CYS A 155 -37.21 17.18 -13.44
N GLY A 156 -36.56 16.53 -12.49
CA GLY A 156 -37.27 15.89 -11.39
C GLY A 156 -38.24 14.83 -11.93
N SER A 157 -39.49 14.85 -11.48
CA SER A 157 -40.54 13.92 -11.93
C SER A 157 -41.24 14.32 -13.25
N GLU A 158 -40.95 15.50 -13.81
CA GLU A 158 -41.63 16.01 -15.01
C GLU A 158 -40.73 15.96 -16.25
N LEU A 159 -41.34 16.00 -17.44
CA LEU A 159 -40.62 16.21 -18.69
C LEU A 159 -40.47 17.70 -19.00
N TYR A 160 -39.35 18.08 -19.62
CA TYR A 160 -39.13 19.41 -20.21
C TYR A 160 -38.54 19.29 -21.62
N ASP A 161 -38.82 20.28 -22.47
CA ASP A 161 -38.29 20.32 -23.83
C ASP A 161 -36.90 20.99 -23.86
N THR A 162 -35.86 20.22 -24.19
CA THR A 162 -34.48 20.72 -24.24
C THR A 162 -34.23 21.81 -25.29
N HIS A 163 -35.16 22.04 -26.21
CA HIS A 163 -35.08 23.13 -27.19
C HIS A 163 -35.68 24.45 -26.73
N LEU A 164 -36.50 24.45 -25.67
CA LEU A 164 -37.23 25.62 -25.20
C LEU A 164 -36.95 25.95 -23.74
N GLU A 165 -36.48 24.96 -22.98
CA GLU A 165 -36.45 24.99 -21.52
C GLU A 165 -35.14 24.40 -21.00
N THR A 166 -34.80 24.78 -19.77
CA THR A 166 -33.63 24.29 -19.04
C THR A 166 -34.07 23.80 -17.67
N CYS A 167 -33.60 22.62 -17.27
CA CYS A 167 -33.83 22.08 -15.93
C CYS A 167 -32.77 22.57 -14.94
N CYS A 168 -33.18 23.25 -13.87
CA CYS A 168 -32.30 23.75 -12.82
C CYS A 168 -32.82 23.33 -11.44
N ASN A 169 -32.11 22.43 -10.75
CA ASN A 169 -32.50 21.93 -9.42
C ASN A 169 -33.96 21.44 -9.38
N GLU A 170 -34.34 20.57 -10.33
CA GLU A 170 -35.71 20.05 -10.53
C GLU A 170 -36.78 21.10 -10.88
N LYS A 171 -36.38 22.35 -11.15
CA LYS A 171 -37.27 23.39 -11.65
C LYS A 171 -37.07 23.59 -13.14
N ILE A 172 -38.16 23.48 -13.89
CA ILE A 172 -38.19 23.79 -15.33
C ILE A 172 -38.25 25.31 -15.49
N LEU A 173 -37.27 25.87 -16.22
CA LEU A 173 -37.20 27.29 -16.53
C LEU A 173 -37.27 27.48 -18.04
N HIS A 174 -38.04 28.48 -18.51
CA HIS A 174 -38.09 28.83 -19.93
C HIS A 174 -36.77 29.48 -20.39
N GLY A 175 -36.34 29.10 -21.58
CA GLY A 175 -35.07 29.49 -22.18
C GLY A 175 -34.07 28.33 -22.24
N VAL A 176 -33.16 28.41 -23.22
CA VAL A 176 -32.06 27.45 -23.38
C VAL A 176 -30.77 28.11 -22.92
N GLY A 177 -30.10 27.50 -21.95
CA GLY A 177 -28.84 28.01 -21.42
C GLY A 177 -28.38 27.22 -20.20
N ASN A 178 -27.53 27.86 -19.39
CA ASN A 178 -27.01 27.27 -18.16
C ASN A 178 -27.79 27.76 -16.94
N CYS A 179 -27.81 26.95 -15.90
CA CYS A 179 -28.46 27.31 -14.65
C CYS A 179 -27.68 28.38 -13.89
N CYS A 180 -28.38 29.46 -13.51
CA CYS A 180 -27.86 30.49 -12.64
C CYS A 180 -28.84 30.78 -11.51
N GLY A 181 -28.66 30.09 -10.39
CA GLY A 181 -29.59 30.16 -9.26
C GLY A 181 -30.99 29.71 -9.68
N SER A 182 -31.91 30.69 -9.80
CA SER A 182 -33.31 30.47 -10.22
C SER A 182 -33.63 30.93 -11.65
N SER A 183 -32.61 31.27 -12.44
CA SER A 183 -32.75 31.79 -13.81
C SER A 183 -31.91 30.98 -14.81
N VAL A 184 -32.23 31.13 -16.10
CA VAL A 184 -31.41 30.62 -17.21
C VAL A 184 -30.42 31.71 -17.63
N CYS A 185 -29.18 31.32 -17.89
CA CYS A 185 -28.08 32.18 -18.31
C CYS A 185 -27.62 31.79 -19.72
N ASP A 186 -27.65 32.74 -20.65
CA ASP A 186 -27.08 32.59 -21.99
C ASP A 186 -25.60 32.97 -21.97
N ASP A 187 -24.69 32.00 -21.83
CA ASP A 187 -23.23 32.21 -21.73
C ASP A 187 -22.59 32.97 -22.91
N SER A 188 -23.32 33.14 -24.02
CA SER A 188 -22.88 33.97 -25.14
C SER A 188 -23.05 35.47 -24.89
N LYS A 189 -23.98 35.86 -24.02
CA LYS A 189 -24.33 37.27 -23.71
C LYS A 189 -24.30 37.60 -22.22
N GLU A 190 -24.28 36.60 -21.36
CA GLU A 190 -24.48 36.70 -19.92
C GLU A 190 -23.44 35.86 -19.17
N ILE A 191 -23.28 36.15 -17.89
CA ILE A 191 -22.42 35.43 -16.96
C ILE A 191 -23.15 35.28 -15.62
N CYS A 192 -23.03 34.10 -15.00
CA CYS A 192 -23.61 33.84 -13.70
C CYS A 192 -22.59 34.08 -12.58
N CYS A 193 -22.89 35.02 -11.67
CA CYS A 193 -22.07 35.28 -10.48
C CYS A 193 -22.92 35.11 -9.21
N GLU A 194 -22.51 34.21 -8.31
CA GLU A 194 -23.24 33.89 -7.06
C GLU A 194 -24.75 33.64 -7.26
N GLY A 195 -25.12 32.98 -8.35
CA GLY A 195 -26.52 32.65 -8.67
C GLY A 195 -27.33 33.82 -9.25
N THR A 196 -26.70 34.95 -9.56
CA THR A 196 -27.30 36.11 -10.23
C THR A 196 -26.77 36.22 -11.66
N VAL A 197 -27.67 36.43 -12.62
CA VAL A 197 -27.32 36.63 -14.04
C VAL A 197 -26.90 38.10 -14.25
N HIS A 198 -25.76 38.28 -14.91
CA HIS A 198 -25.24 39.59 -15.29
C HIS A 198 -24.93 39.64 -16.78
N PRO A 199 -24.97 40.83 -17.43
CA PRO A 199 -24.47 40.98 -18.79
C PRO A 199 -22.99 40.62 -18.88
N LYS A 200 -22.59 39.94 -19.96
CA LYS A 200 -21.21 39.58 -20.27
C LYS A 200 -20.60 40.63 -21.21
N PRO A 201 -19.83 41.60 -20.69
CA PRO A 201 -19.31 42.70 -21.52
C PRO A 201 -18.23 42.26 -22.51
N SER A 202 -17.48 41.19 -22.20
CA SER A 202 -16.47 40.60 -23.09
C SER A 202 -16.19 39.14 -22.72
N ASN A 203 -15.35 38.47 -23.51
CA ASN A 203 -14.90 37.11 -23.23
C ASN A 203 -13.96 37.03 -22.01
N GLU A 204 -13.40 38.16 -21.58
CA GLU A 204 -12.59 38.29 -20.37
C GLU A 204 -13.41 38.59 -19.11
N ALA A 205 -14.75 38.63 -19.21
CA ALA A 205 -15.61 38.78 -18.05
C ALA A 205 -15.46 37.56 -17.12
N ALA A 206 -15.24 37.83 -15.83
CA ALA A 206 -15.16 36.84 -14.76
C ALA A 206 -15.88 37.34 -13.52
N CYS A 207 -16.22 36.42 -12.61
CA CYS A 207 -16.88 36.76 -11.36
C CYS A 207 -15.85 37.00 -10.24
N CYS A 208 -16.08 38.05 -9.44
CA CYS A 208 -15.48 38.25 -8.14
C CYS A 208 -16.60 38.39 -7.09
N GLY A 209 -16.97 37.28 -6.47
CA GLY A 209 -18.24 37.18 -5.77
C GLY A 209 -19.39 37.45 -6.74
N ASN A 210 -20.35 38.31 -6.37
CA ASN A 210 -21.45 38.72 -7.23
C ASN A 210 -21.10 39.84 -8.25
N LEU A 211 -19.86 40.31 -8.32
CA LEU A 211 -19.46 41.38 -9.26
C LEU A 211 -18.81 40.79 -10.52
N VAL A 212 -19.16 41.33 -11.69
CA VAL A 212 -18.47 41.04 -12.96
C VAL A 212 -17.27 41.95 -13.12
N ILE A 213 -16.10 41.35 -13.31
CA ILE A 213 -14.82 42.04 -13.55
C ILE A 213 -14.23 41.63 -14.91
N ASN A 214 -13.30 42.43 -15.42
CA ASN A 214 -12.43 42.00 -16.52
C ASN A 214 -11.21 41.30 -15.92
N GLN A 215 -11.07 39.99 -16.13
CA GLN A 215 -9.99 39.17 -15.55
C GLN A 215 -8.60 39.51 -16.10
N ARG A 216 -8.52 40.23 -17.23
CA ARG A 216 -7.24 40.68 -17.78
C ARG A 216 -6.70 41.90 -17.04
N THR A 217 -7.58 42.78 -16.57
CA THR A 217 -7.18 44.06 -15.95
C THR A 217 -7.37 44.09 -14.44
N SER A 218 -7.98 43.05 -13.88
CA SER A 218 -8.39 43.03 -12.48
C SER A 218 -8.15 41.65 -11.87
N THR A 219 -7.66 41.65 -10.63
CA THR A 219 -7.45 40.46 -9.81
C THR A 219 -8.53 40.41 -8.72
N CYS A 220 -9.13 39.24 -8.52
CA CYS A 220 -10.06 38.99 -7.43
C CYS A 220 -9.40 38.18 -6.32
N CYS A 221 -9.35 38.72 -5.11
CA CYS A 221 -8.87 38.01 -3.92
C CYS A 221 -9.98 37.94 -2.88
N TYR A 222 -10.52 36.73 -2.66
CA TYR A 222 -11.56 36.48 -1.66
C TYR A 222 -12.76 37.46 -1.75
N GLY A 223 -13.26 37.69 -2.97
CA GLY A 223 -14.39 38.60 -3.23
C GLY A 223 -14.04 40.09 -3.24
N ARG A 224 -12.78 40.46 -3.03
CA ARG A 224 -12.30 41.85 -3.19
C ARG A 224 -11.63 42.02 -4.55
N VAL A 225 -11.98 43.10 -5.23
CA VAL A 225 -11.45 43.43 -6.56
C VAL A 225 -10.31 44.41 -6.45
N TYR A 226 -9.22 44.11 -7.16
CA TYR A 226 -8.05 44.96 -7.29
C TYR A 226 -7.78 45.22 -8.77
N ASN A 227 -7.48 46.47 -9.13
CA ASN A 227 -7.13 46.87 -10.50
C ASN A 227 -5.64 46.56 -10.78
N ILE A 228 -5.27 45.29 -10.69
CA ILE A 228 -3.93 44.79 -10.96
C ILE A 228 -4.03 43.81 -12.13
N THR A 229 -3.31 44.12 -13.20
CA THR A 229 -3.20 43.25 -14.38
C THR A 229 -2.26 42.10 -14.06
N ASP A 230 -2.69 40.86 -14.35
CA ASP A 230 -1.91 39.66 -14.06
C ASP A 230 -1.46 39.58 -12.58
N GLY A 231 -2.26 40.13 -11.66
CA GLY A 231 -1.98 40.10 -10.23
C GLY A 231 -2.31 38.76 -9.59
N GLU A 232 -1.61 38.43 -8.53
CA GLU A 232 -1.85 37.24 -7.70
C GLU A 232 -2.33 37.62 -6.30
N CYS A 233 -2.95 36.66 -5.61
CA CYS A 233 -3.45 36.87 -4.25
C CYS A 233 -2.45 36.40 -3.20
N CYS A 234 -2.23 37.23 -2.18
CA CYS A 234 -1.53 36.90 -0.96
C CYS A 234 -2.48 37.10 0.22
N GLY A 235 -3.17 36.02 0.60
CA GLY A 235 -4.35 36.15 1.46
C GLY A 235 -5.43 37.00 0.79
N TYR A 236 -5.97 37.99 1.50
CA TYR A 236 -7.07 38.85 1.02
C TYR A 236 -6.62 40.01 0.12
N GLU A 237 -5.32 40.21 -0.06
CA GLU A 237 -4.75 41.30 -0.85
C GLU A 237 -4.17 40.79 -2.16
N ALA A 238 -4.27 41.59 -3.22
CA ALA A 238 -3.63 41.33 -4.50
C ALA A 238 -2.27 42.03 -4.57
N PHE A 239 -1.32 41.41 -5.26
CA PHE A 239 -0.01 41.99 -5.55
C PHE A 239 0.41 41.68 -6.99
N GLN A 240 1.41 42.40 -7.49
CA GLN A 240 1.98 42.16 -8.82
C GLN A 240 3.18 41.19 -8.73
N PRO A 241 3.12 39.99 -9.33
CA PRO A 241 4.21 39.01 -9.29
C PRO A 241 5.55 39.52 -9.82
N SER A 242 5.53 40.44 -10.78
CA SER A 242 6.74 41.00 -11.41
C SER A 242 7.55 41.95 -10.51
N SER A 243 7.00 42.36 -9.36
CA SER A 243 7.66 43.30 -8.44
C SER A 243 7.58 42.89 -6.97
N SER A 244 6.71 41.94 -6.63
CA SER A 244 6.45 41.52 -5.26
C SER A 244 6.21 40.02 -5.21
N SER A 245 6.29 39.45 -4.01
CA SER A 245 6.04 38.03 -3.76
C SER A 245 5.29 37.83 -2.46
N CYS A 246 4.78 36.61 -2.25
CA CYS A 246 3.98 36.27 -1.10
C CYS A 246 4.62 35.15 -0.28
N CYS A 247 4.71 35.33 1.03
CA CYS A 247 5.12 34.29 1.96
C CYS A 247 4.21 34.32 3.20
N TYR A 248 3.55 33.21 3.51
CA TYR A 248 2.62 33.09 4.64
C TYR A 248 1.59 34.24 4.72
N ASN A 249 0.93 34.55 3.59
CA ASN A 249 -0.05 35.64 3.49
C ASN A 249 0.51 37.04 3.78
N VAL A 250 1.83 37.23 3.73
CA VAL A 250 2.47 38.55 3.81
C VAL A 250 3.10 38.90 2.46
N ILE A 251 2.71 40.05 1.91
CA ILE A 251 3.27 40.58 0.67
C ILE A 251 4.66 41.17 0.97
N ASN A 252 5.66 40.72 0.24
CA ASN A 252 7.02 41.22 0.28
C ASN A 252 7.29 42.03 -1.00
N TYR A 253 7.36 43.35 -0.86
CA TYR A 253 7.63 44.26 -1.96
C TYR A 253 9.10 44.22 -2.41
N ASN A 254 9.34 44.53 -3.68
CA ASN A 254 10.66 44.58 -4.32
C ASN A 254 11.37 43.22 -4.45
N ILE A 255 10.68 42.12 -4.18
CA ILE A 255 11.17 40.76 -4.40
C ILE A 255 10.18 40.07 -5.32
N PRO A 256 10.45 39.98 -6.63
CA PRO A 256 9.52 39.39 -7.59
C PRO A 256 9.34 37.89 -7.38
N GLN A 257 8.18 37.36 -7.74
CA GLN A 257 7.98 35.92 -7.89
C GLN A 257 8.71 35.42 -9.14
N VAL A 258 9.87 34.80 -8.92
CA VAL A 258 10.64 34.13 -9.96
C VAL A 258 10.63 32.62 -9.68
N PRO A 259 9.98 31.81 -10.53
CA PRO A 259 9.87 30.37 -10.32
C PRO A 259 11.22 29.70 -10.10
N GLY A 260 11.34 28.92 -9.03
CA GLY A 260 12.57 28.22 -8.66
C GLY A 260 13.66 29.09 -8.01
N ILE A 261 13.52 30.42 -8.03
CA ILE A 261 14.49 31.36 -7.45
C ILE A 261 13.94 32.02 -6.18
N GLN A 262 12.73 32.60 -6.22
CA GLN A 262 12.10 33.20 -5.04
C GLN A 262 11.67 32.09 -4.08
N ARG A 263 11.99 32.29 -2.80
CA ARG A 263 11.69 31.35 -1.71
C ARG A 263 11.23 32.10 -0.46
N CYS A 264 10.65 31.35 0.47
CA CYS A 264 10.18 31.87 1.76
C CYS A 264 11.08 31.40 2.91
N CYS A 265 11.44 32.33 3.78
CA CYS A 265 12.07 32.09 5.07
C CYS A 265 11.11 32.58 6.16
N GLY A 266 10.21 31.70 6.61
CA GLY A 266 9.00 32.16 7.29
C GLY A 266 8.21 33.12 6.39
N SER A 267 7.69 34.22 6.95
CA SER A 267 6.92 35.23 6.21
C SER A 267 7.77 36.16 5.32
N GLN A 268 9.10 36.04 5.34
CA GLN A 268 9.99 36.84 4.51
C GLN A 268 10.29 36.15 3.18
N SER A 269 10.16 36.88 2.09
CA SER A 269 10.60 36.42 0.77
C SER A 269 12.09 36.71 0.59
N TYR A 270 12.78 35.84 -0.14
CA TYR A 270 14.16 36.05 -0.55
C TYR A 270 14.46 35.40 -1.89
N LEU A 271 15.51 35.85 -2.57
CA LEU A 271 16.02 35.21 -3.77
C LEU A 271 17.10 34.21 -3.39
N SER A 272 16.90 32.94 -3.73
CA SER A 272 17.84 31.85 -3.41
C SER A 272 19.17 31.91 -4.17
N THR A 273 19.36 32.92 -5.03
CA THR A 273 20.64 33.27 -5.65
C THR A 273 21.47 34.21 -4.78
N GLU A 274 20.84 34.97 -3.88
CA GLU A 274 21.47 36.02 -3.08
C GLU A 274 21.53 35.69 -1.59
N GLN A 275 20.58 34.88 -1.11
CA GLN A 275 20.44 34.53 0.30
C GLN A 275 20.12 33.05 0.50
N ILE A 276 20.38 32.55 1.70
CA ILE A 276 20.01 31.22 2.19
C ILE A 276 19.24 31.38 3.51
N CYS A 277 18.24 30.51 3.73
CA CYS A 277 17.44 30.50 4.95
C CYS A 277 17.84 29.32 5.83
N CYS A 278 18.37 29.58 7.02
CA CYS A 278 18.72 28.56 8.00
C CYS A 278 17.76 28.64 9.19
N SER A 279 16.83 27.69 9.25
CA SER A 279 15.82 27.59 10.31
C SER A 279 15.08 28.90 10.62
N GLY A 280 14.73 29.66 9.57
CA GLY A 280 13.99 30.93 9.68
C GLY A 280 14.86 32.19 9.75
N VAL A 281 16.18 32.07 9.70
CA VAL A 281 17.11 33.20 9.67
C VAL A 281 17.77 33.31 8.28
N LEU A 282 17.76 34.50 7.69
CA LEU A 282 18.37 34.76 6.39
C LEU A 282 19.85 35.13 6.51
N PHE A 283 20.67 34.53 5.66
CA PHE A 283 22.10 34.84 5.50
C PHE A 283 22.41 35.13 4.03
N PRO A 284 23.45 35.92 3.73
CA PRO A 284 23.98 36.03 2.37
C PRO A 284 24.35 34.65 1.83
N LYS A 285 24.09 34.41 0.54
CA LYS A 285 24.52 33.20 -0.14
C LYS A 285 25.89 33.40 -0.75
N GLU A 286 26.83 32.57 -0.33
CA GLU A 286 28.15 32.43 -0.95
C GLU A 286 28.25 31.08 -1.67
N GLU A 287 29.30 30.86 -2.45
CA GLU A 287 29.46 29.69 -3.32
C GLU A 287 29.37 28.35 -2.57
N HIS A 288 29.80 28.36 -1.30
CA HIS A 288 29.94 27.17 -0.45
C HIS A 288 29.10 27.28 0.83
N SER A 289 28.14 28.21 0.88
CA SER A 289 27.27 28.39 2.04
C SER A 289 26.24 27.28 2.17
N GLU A 290 26.23 26.62 3.34
CA GLU A 290 25.17 25.69 3.75
C GLU A 290 24.67 26.01 5.15
N CYS A 291 23.55 25.40 5.55
CA CYS A 291 22.98 25.60 6.88
C CYS A 291 23.46 24.53 7.86
N CYS A 292 23.89 24.97 9.05
CA CYS A 292 24.12 24.14 10.21
C CYS A 292 23.18 24.59 11.33
N GLY A 293 21.99 23.98 11.38
CA GLY A 293 20.92 24.43 12.29
C GLY A 293 20.39 25.83 11.93
N ILE A 294 20.60 26.80 12.82
CA ILE A 294 20.09 28.18 12.67
C ILE A 294 21.10 29.14 12.00
N VAL A 295 22.31 28.68 11.71
CA VAL A 295 23.39 29.50 11.14
C VAL A 295 23.83 28.98 9.78
N ALA A 296 24.26 29.88 8.91
CA ALA A 296 24.95 29.51 7.67
C ALA A 296 26.46 29.38 7.92
N PHE A 297 27.12 28.46 7.22
CA PHE A 297 28.56 28.25 7.29
C PHE A 297 29.14 27.93 5.91
N ASP A 298 30.43 28.16 5.74
CA ASP A 298 31.17 27.85 4.52
C ASP A 298 31.72 26.42 4.56
N THR A 299 31.21 25.57 3.68
CA THR A 299 31.58 24.16 3.56
C THR A 299 33.00 23.94 3.04
N SER A 300 33.69 24.95 2.50
CA SER A 300 35.10 24.81 2.10
C SER A 300 36.05 24.90 3.29
N THR A 301 35.68 25.65 4.32
CA THR A 301 36.52 25.91 5.51
C THR A 301 36.03 25.17 6.74
N HIS A 302 34.75 24.82 6.83
CA HIS A 302 34.14 24.22 8.02
C HIS A 302 33.28 22.99 7.69
N LEU A 303 32.94 22.25 8.73
CA LEU A 303 32.00 21.14 8.73
C LEU A 303 30.90 21.39 9.76
N CYS A 304 29.67 20.97 9.43
CA CYS A 304 28.60 20.85 10.41
C CYS A 304 28.61 19.43 10.98
N CYS A 305 29.08 19.29 12.21
CA CYS A 305 29.24 18.02 12.91
C CYS A 305 28.19 17.86 14.02
N GLY A 306 27.97 16.63 14.48
CA GLY A 306 26.98 16.30 15.50
C GLY A 306 25.61 15.91 14.95
N GLU A 307 24.66 15.78 15.87
CA GLU A 307 23.29 15.39 15.56
C GLU A 307 22.44 16.60 15.13
N TRP A 308 21.34 16.34 14.42
CA TRP A 308 20.47 17.40 13.86
C TRP A 308 19.90 18.39 14.90
N TYR A 309 19.74 17.95 16.16
CA TYR A 309 19.22 18.77 17.25
C TYR A 309 20.30 19.48 18.07
N ASN A 310 21.58 19.12 17.87
CA ASN A 310 22.72 19.78 18.52
C ASN A 310 23.95 19.81 17.59
N PRO A 311 23.85 20.48 16.43
CA PRO A 311 24.95 20.54 15.50
C PRO A 311 25.98 21.61 15.92
N VAL A 312 27.24 21.37 15.58
CA VAL A 312 28.35 22.29 15.84
C VAL A 312 29.13 22.53 14.56
N ILE A 313 29.53 23.78 14.34
CA ILE A 313 30.40 24.15 13.21
C ILE A 313 31.85 24.02 13.69
N VAL A 314 32.64 23.23 12.97
CA VAL A 314 34.05 22.98 13.31
C VAL A 314 34.92 23.21 12.07
N GLU A 315 36.10 23.80 12.24
CA GLU A 315 37.03 24.11 11.17
C GLU A 315 37.67 22.83 10.57
N LYS A 316 37.87 22.82 9.26
CA LYS A 316 38.59 21.76 8.54
C LYS A 316 40.09 21.94 8.71
N LYS A 317 40.80 20.84 8.99
CA LYS A 317 42.27 20.83 8.99
C LYS A 317 42.82 20.60 7.58
N SER A 318 42.07 19.89 6.73
CA SER A 318 42.43 19.55 5.36
C SER A 318 41.18 19.23 4.52
N SER A 319 41.34 18.92 3.24
CA SER A 319 40.24 18.48 2.38
C SER A 319 39.66 17.11 2.75
N SER A 320 40.39 16.28 3.49
CA SER A 320 39.94 14.94 3.95
C SER A 320 39.27 14.97 5.32
N THR A 321 39.29 16.10 6.04
CA THR A 321 38.72 16.22 7.38
C THR A 321 37.25 15.76 7.37
N SER A 322 36.89 14.92 8.35
CA SER A 322 35.56 14.34 8.51
C SER A 322 35.04 14.51 9.95
N CYS A 323 33.73 14.43 10.14
CA CYS A 323 33.12 14.52 11.47
C CYS A 323 33.28 13.22 12.27
N CYS A 324 33.73 13.35 13.51
CA CYS A 324 33.69 12.34 14.56
C CYS A 324 32.71 12.76 15.66
N GLY A 325 31.43 12.49 15.42
CA GLY A 325 30.35 13.04 16.25
C GLY A 325 30.42 14.58 16.23
N GLN A 326 30.70 15.23 17.36
CA GLN A 326 30.82 16.70 17.46
C GLN A 326 32.24 17.26 17.26
N VAL A 327 33.26 16.42 17.04
CA VAL A 327 34.62 16.86 16.73
C VAL A 327 35.00 16.45 15.31
N THR A 328 36.22 16.77 14.86
CA THR A 328 36.73 16.40 13.53
C THR A 328 37.93 15.47 13.64
N TYR A 329 38.10 14.60 12.65
CA TYR A 329 39.26 13.71 12.51
C TYR A 329 39.73 13.62 11.05
N GLU A 330 40.95 13.14 10.85
CA GLU A 330 41.56 12.87 9.54
C GLU A 330 41.55 11.36 9.23
N PRO A 331 40.67 10.88 8.33
CA PRO A 331 40.50 9.44 8.09
C PRO A 331 41.75 8.70 7.62
N GLU A 332 42.70 9.40 7.01
CA GLU A 332 43.95 8.81 6.52
C GLU A 332 44.96 8.50 7.63
N THR A 333 44.89 9.22 8.76
CA THR A 333 45.88 9.10 9.86
C THR A 333 45.24 8.78 11.20
N GLU A 334 43.93 8.90 11.32
CA GLU A 334 43.20 8.82 12.58
C GLU A 334 41.99 7.88 12.47
N THR A 335 41.60 7.30 13.59
CA THR A 335 40.35 6.54 13.74
C THR A 335 39.38 7.30 14.63
N CYS A 336 38.11 7.30 14.26
CA CYS A 336 37.04 7.94 15.01
C CYS A 336 36.12 6.93 15.70
N CYS A 337 35.90 7.13 17.00
CA CYS A 337 34.84 6.50 17.78
C CYS A 337 33.70 7.50 18.00
N LYS A 338 32.67 7.40 17.16
CA LYS A 338 31.61 8.40 17.02
C LYS A 338 30.75 8.55 18.28
N ARG A 339 30.55 7.50 19.09
CA ARG A 339 29.64 7.57 20.25
C ARG A 339 30.23 8.41 21.38
N THR A 340 31.56 8.38 21.52
CA THR A 340 32.29 9.13 22.56
C THR A 340 32.92 10.42 22.05
N ASN A 341 32.78 10.75 20.76
CA ASN A 341 33.49 11.86 20.10
C ASN A 341 35.02 11.75 20.24
N GLN A 342 35.56 10.54 20.33
CA GLN A 342 37.00 10.31 20.54
C GLN A 342 37.72 10.01 19.23
N VAL A 343 38.92 10.59 19.10
CA VAL A 343 39.79 10.47 17.94
C VAL A 343 41.13 9.92 18.38
N PHE A 344 41.61 8.91 17.66
CA PHE A 344 42.85 8.20 17.97
C PHE A 344 43.85 8.33 16.81
N PRO A 345 45.16 8.54 17.06
CA PRO A 345 46.17 8.82 16.05
C PRO A 345 46.68 7.56 15.33
N THR A 346 45.77 6.65 15.02
CA THR A 346 46.06 5.39 14.32
C THR A 346 44.99 5.17 13.27
N PRO A 347 45.34 5.03 11.97
CA PRO A 347 44.36 4.77 10.94
C PRO A 347 43.94 3.29 10.90
N GLY A 348 42.73 3.02 10.42
CA GLY A 348 42.22 1.66 10.21
C GLY A 348 41.84 0.91 11.49
N GLY A 349 41.78 1.60 12.63
CA GLY A 349 41.22 1.08 13.87
C GLY A 349 39.71 0.86 13.75
N ARG A 350 39.17 0.06 14.67
CA ARG A 350 37.71 -0.07 14.89
C ARG A 350 37.40 0.29 16.33
N CYS A 351 36.16 0.63 16.59
CA CYS A 351 35.69 1.02 17.92
C CYS A 351 34.84 -0.10 18.51
N CYS A 352 35.04 -0.35 19.80
CA CYS A 352 34.26 -1.33 20.57
C CYS A 352 33.89 -0.72 21.90
N ILE A 353 32.67 -0.97 22.37
CA ILE A 353 32.33 -0.70 23.76
C ILE A 353 32.98 -1.76 24.65
N MET A 354 33.81 -1.29 25.58
CA MET A 354 34.45 -2.11 26.61
C MET A 354 33.49 -2.35 27.78
N GLU A 355 33.81 -3.30 28.66
CA GLU A 355 32.97 -3.65 29.83
C GLU A 355 32.72 -2.48 30.79
N ASN A 356 33.61 -1.48 30.80
CA ASN A 356 33.46 -0.25 31.57
C ASN A 356 32.45 0.75 30.96
N GLY A 357 31.82 0.40 29.84
CA GLY A 357 30.86 1.24 29.11
C GLY A 357 31.51 2.33 28.25
N GLN A 358 32.85 2.39 28.16
CA GLN A 358 33.56 3.31 27.30
C GLN A 358 33.78 2.70 25.92
N GLU A 359 33.59 3.50 24.86
CA GLU A 359 33.98 3.11 23.51
C GLU A 359 35.47 3.38 23.32
N GLU A 360 36.26 2.33 23.08
CA GLU A 360 37.69 2.41 22.85
C GLU A 360 38.06 1.91 21.46
N MET A 361 39.17 2.44 20.91
CA MET A 361 39.72 1.99 19.64
C MET A 361 40.57 0.73 19.84
N TYR A 362 40.37 -0.28 18.98
CA TYR A 362 41.22 -1.46 18.88
C TYR A 362 41.77 -1.64 17.45
N ASP A 363 42.95 -2.26 17.31
CA ASP A 363 43.47 -2.69 16.01
C ASP A 363 42.74 -3.98 15.59
N PRO A 364 42.06 -4.02 14.43
CA PRO A 364 41.36 -5.21 13.95
C PRO A 364 42.27 -6.43 13.68
N ARG A 365 43.59 -6.25 13.69
CA ARG A 365 44.59 -7.35 13.59
C ARG A 365 44.88 -8.01 14.93
N SER A 366 44.57 -7.36 16.04
CA SER A 366 44.87 -7.84 17.40
C SER A 366 43.62 -7.99 18.28
N GLY A 367 42.42 -7.78 17.73
CA GLY A 367 41.18 -8.02 18.46
C GLY A 367 39.96 -8.04 17.57
N VAL A 368 38.86 -8.56 18.11
CA VAL A 368 37.53 -8.61 17.48
C VAL A 368 36.49 -8.08 18.46
N CYS A 369 35.58 -7.25 17.97
CA CYS A 369 34.43 -6.78 18.74
C CYS A 369 33.17 -7.46 18.21
N CYS A 370 32.55 -8.32 19.02
CA CYS A 370 31.28 -8.95 18.69
C CYS A 370 30.13 -8.10 19.25
N SER A 371 29.10 -7.86 18.45
CA SER A 371 28.03 -6.91 18.78
C SER A 371 26.65 -7.49 18.53
N TYR A 372 25.71 -7.16 19.41
CA TYR A 372 24.28 -7.36 19.21
C TYR A 372 23.47 -6.20 19.78
N MET A 373 22.72 -5.53 18.91
CA MET A 373 21.86 -4.39 19.25
C MET A 373 22.64 -3.27 19.99
N PHE A 374 22.57 -3.20 21.31
CA PHE A 374 23.26 -2.21 22.16
C PHE A 374 24.35 -2.82 23.05
N SER A 375 24.64 -4.12 22.91
CA SER A 375 25.66 -4.82 23.68
C SER A 375 26.83 -5.19 22.78
N GLU A 376 28.04 -5.01 23.28
CA GLU A 376 29.28 -5.37 22.59
C GLU A 376 30.23 -6.04 23.57
N THR A 377 31.03 -6.97 23.06
CA THR A 377 32.08 -7.64 23.81
C THR A 377 33.36 -7.63 22.99
N PHE A 378 34.44 -7.15 23.59
CA PHE A 378 35.76 -7.15 22.98
C PHE A 378 36.54 -8.43 23.31
N TYR A 379 37.15 -9.02 22.29
CA TYR A 379 38.03 -10.18 22.39
C TYR A 379 39.44 -9.80 21.94
N GLU A 380 40.40 -9.84 22.87
CA GLU A 380 41.81 -9.52 22.61
C GLU A 380 42.58 -10.71 22.02
N GLY A 381 43.57 -10.43 21.18
CA GLY A 381 44.51 -11.42 20.64
C GLY A 381 44.03 -12.17 19.40
N ILE A 382 42.89 -11.79 18.83
CA ILE A 382 42.23 -12.49 17.73
C ILE A 382 42.10 -11.56 16.53
N SER A 383 42.57 -12.00 15.36
CA SER A 383 42.52 -11.19 14.15
C SER A 383 41.16 -11.30 13.47
N SER A 384 40.56 -10.15 13.13
CA SER A 384 39.35 -10.10 12.30
C SER A 384 39.58 -10.47 10.83
N PHE A 385 40.85 -10.65 10.42
CA PHE A 385 41.24 -11.07 9.08
C PHE A 385 41.45 -12.58 8.95
N ASP A 386 41.39 -13.32 10.07
CA ASP A 386 41.34 -14.77 10.01
C ASP A 386 39.94 -15.17 9.54
N ASN A 387 39.84 -15.80 8.35
CA ASN A 387 38.59 -16.26 7.73
C ASN A 387 37.77 -17.27 8.58
N THR A 388 38.26 -17.63 9.77
CA THR A 388 37.63 -18.53 10.73
C THR A 388 36.86 -17.79 11.82
N THR A 389 37.04 -16.48 11.99
CA THR A 389 36.47 -15.72 13.09
C THR A 389 35.05 -15.25 12.78
N VAL A 390 34.05 -15.81 13.48
CA VAL A 390 32.63 -15.47 13.30
C VAL A 390 32.02 -15.11 14.65
N CYS A 391 31.35 -13.97 14.74
CA CYS A 391 30.58 -13.58 15.92
C CYS A 391 29.16 -14.16 15.86
N CYS A 392 28.66 -14.61 17.00
CA CYS A 392 27.27 -14.97 17.23
C CYS A 392 26.69 -14.06 18.31
N GLY A 393 25.99 -13.01 17.88
CA GLY A 393 25.64 -11.90 18.77
C GLY A 393 26.88 -11.25 19.37
N THR A 394 26.96 -11.19 20.71
CA THR A 394 28.11 -10.68 21.45
C THR A 394 29.20 -11.73 21.70
N TYR A 395 29.02 -12.98 21.24
CA TYR A 395 29.93 -14.07 21.50
C TYR A 395 30.84 -14.37 20.32
N LEU A 396 32.07 -14.75 20.59
CA LEU A 396 32.98 -15.31 19.60
C LEU A 396 32.68 -16.81 19.41
N LEU A 397 32.52 -17.28 18.16
CA LEU A 397 32.33 -18.70 17.89
C LEU A 397 33.67 -19.45 17.88
N GLU A 398 33.70 -20.58 18.60
CA GLU A 398 34.79 -21.56 18.54
C GLU A 398 34.57 -22.59 17.40
N GLU A 399 35.61 -23.28 16.96
CA GLU A 399 35.57 -24.24 15.83
C GLU A 399 34.50 -25.34 15.99
N HIS A 400 34.26 -25.76 17.23
CA HIS A 400 33.28 -26.79 17.59
C HIS A 400 31.87 -26.25 17.86
N GLN A 401 31.61 -24.98 17.60
CA GLN A 401 30.32 -24.34 17.80
C GLN A 401 29.71 -23.92 16.46
N LEU A 402 28.39 -23.74 16.46
CA LEU A 402 27.62 -23.08 15.41
C LEU A 402 26.78 -21.98 16.06
N CYS A 403 26.42 -20.94 15.30
CA CYS A 403 25.57 -19.89 15.83
C CYS A 403 24.09 -20.23 15.68
N ASP A 404 23.34 -20.12 16.76
CA ASP A 404 21.90 -19.93 16.66
C ASP A 404 21.62 -18.47 16.31
N TRP A 405 21.27 -18.19 15.05
CA TRP A 405 21.00 -16.82 14.60
C TRP A 405 19.69 -16.23 15.13
N ILE A 406 18.82 -17.05 15.74
CA ILE A 406 17.56 -16.59 16.34
C ILE A 406 17.80 -16.18 17.79
N ASN A 407 18.44 -17.05 18.58
CA ASN A 407 18.73 -16.76 19.99
C ASN A 407 20.07 -16.03 20.21
N LEU A 408 20.90 -15.93 19.17
CA LEU A 408 22.18 -15.21 19.11
C LEU A 408 23.21 -15.67 20.13
N VAL A 409 23.24 -16.99 20.33
CA VAL A 409 24.18 -17.66 21.22
C VAL A 409 24.88 -18.81 20.50
N PRO A 410 26.15 -19.10 20.87
CA PRO A 410 26.84 -20.29 20.38
C PRO A 410 26.16 -21.57 20.86
N VAL A 411 26.01 -22.55 19.96
CA VAL A 411 25.53 -23.91 20.26
C VAL A 411 26.64 -24.89 19.94
N VAL A 412 27.00 -25.75 20.90
CA VAL A 412 28.05 -26.76 20.73
C VAL A 412 27.58 -27.84 19.76
N LYS A 413 28.43 -28.21 18.80
CA LYS A 413 28.15 -29.29 17.86
C LYS A 413 28.01 -30.62 18.60
N SER A 414 26.87 -31.27 18.41
CA SER A 414 26.58 -32.63 18.89
C SER A 414 27.44 -33.68 18.17
N SER A 415 27.82 -33.40 16.92
CA SER A 415 28.74 -34.20 16.12
C SER A 415 29.74 -33.30 15.37
N PRO A 416 31.01 -33.72 15.19
CA PRO A 416 32.00 -32.95 14.45
C PRO A 416 31.58 -32.58 13.02
N ASN A 417 30.66 -33.35 12.44
CA ASN A 417 30.15 -33.14 11.09
C ASN A 417 28.95 -32.18 11.03
N ASP A 418 28.41 -31.72 12.16
CA ASP A 418 27.25 -30.84 12.15
C ASP A 418 27.62 -29.47 11.54
N ASP A 419 26.76 -29.00 10.64
CA ASP A 419 26.93 -27.77 9.86
C ASP A 419 25.75 -26.79 9.96
N MET A 420 24.66 -27.19 10.63
CA MET A 420 23.47 -26.35 10.85
C MET A 420 22.97 -26.39 12.29
N VAL A 421 22.20 -25.35 12.68
CA VAL A 421 21.50 -25.24 13.96
C VAL A 421 20.00 -25.17 13.70
N CYS A 422 19.24 -26.00 14.42
CA CYS A 422 17.80 -25.92 14.55
C CYS A 422 17.50 -25.13 15.81
N SER A 423 17.07 -23.88 15.68
CA SER A 423 16.82 -22.99 16.81
C SER A 423 15.60 -23.43 17.60
N GLY A 424 15.75 -23.50 18.92
CA GLY A 424 14.66 -23.73 19.86
C GLY A 424 13.94 -22.43 20.24
N MET A 425 12.86 -22.54 21.03
CA MET A 425 12.21 -21.36 21.62
C MET A 425 13.12 -20.66 22.65
N THR A 426 14.07 -21.42 23.21
CA THR A 426 15.16 -20.91 24.04
C THR A 426 16.50 -21.43 23.52
N ALA A 427 17.59 -20.79 23.94
CA ALA A 427 18.96 -21.21 23.64
C ALA A 427 19.20 -22.71 23.94
N ASP A 428 18.70 -23.19 25.09
CA ASP A 428 18.90 -24.56 25.57
C ASP A 428 18.15 -25.60 24.74
N ASP A 429 17.09 -25.17 24.02
CA ASP A 429 16.28 -26.04 23.16
C ASP A 429 16.87 -26.20 21.74
N SER A 430 17.99 -25.54 21.47
CA SER A 430 18.61 -25.50 20.14
C SER A 430 19.49 -26.72 19.91
N GLN A 431 19.38 -27.32 18.73
CA GLN A 431 20.10 -28.54 18.39
C GLN A 431 20.91 -28.39 17.11
N THR A 432 22.12 -28.93 17.09
CA THR A 432 22.95 -28.98 15.88
C THR A 432 22.65 -30.24 15.09
N TYR A 433 22.79 -30.15 13.77
CA TYR A 433 22.65 -31.31 12.90
C TYR A 433 23.49 -31.16 11.63
N ASN A 434 23.77 -32.31 11.00
CA ASN A 434 24.38 -32.37 9.69
C ASN A 434 23.29 -32.42 8.60
N ALA A 435 23.28 -31.44 7.70
CA ALA A 435 22.28 -31.33 6.64
C ALA A 435 22.28 -32.51 5.64
N LEU A 436 23.44 -33.13 5.40
CA LEU A 436 23.58 -34.31 4.53
C LEU A 436 23.06 -35.61 5.18
N SER A 437 23.08 -35.70 6.51
CA SER A 437 22.53 -36.85 7.25
C SER A 437 21.00 -36.83 7.26
N MET A 438 20.40 -35.65 7.45
CA MET A 438 18.93 -35.48 7.45
C MET A 438 18.30 -35.78 6.10
N THR A 439 18.97 -35.44 5.00
CA THR A 439 18.51 -35.80 3.65
C THR A 439 18.56 -37.31 3.41
N LEU A 440 19.56 -38.01 3.95
CA LEU A 440 19.66 -39.47 3.88
C LEU A 440 18.53 -40.15 4.67
N ILE A 441 18.21 -39.66 5.88
CA ILE A 441 17.11 -40.17 6.71
C ILE A 441 15.75 -39.91 6.05
N ALA A 442 15.54 -38.74 5.46
CA ALA A 442 14.33 -38.42 4.69
C ALA A 442 14.16 -39.33 3.45
N VAL A 443 15.25 -39.62 2.74
CA VAL A 443 15.26 -40.54 1.59
C VAL A 443 14.99 -41.98 2.03
N VAL A 444 15.60 -42.44 3.13
CA VAL A 444 15.39 -43.78 3.69
C VAL A 444 13.98 -43.95 4.23
N THR A 445 13.40 -42.94 4.89
CA THR A 445 12.00 -42.98 5.36
C THR A 445 11.01 -42.92 4.19
N ALA A 446 11.27 -42.11 3.16
CA ALA A 446 10.48 -42.10 1.93
C ALA A 446 10.54 -43.46 1.20
N LEU A 447 11.72 -44.08 1.11
CA LEU A 447 11.92 -45.43 0.57
C LEU A 447 11.19 -46.47 1.43
N SER A 448 11.22 -46.34 2.75
CA SER A 448 10.51 -47.23 3.69
C SER A 448 8.99 -47.12 3.54
N GLN A 449 8.46 -45.92 3.32
CA GLN A 449 7.03 -45.69 3.03
C GLN A 449 6.63 -46.22 1.64
N LEU A 450 7.50 -46.08 0.63
CA LEU A 450 7.33 -46.68 -0.70
C LEU A 450 7.33 -48.21 -0.65
N ILE A 451 8.18 -48.82 0.19
CA ILE A 451 8.24 -50.27 0.41
C ILE A 451 6.97 -50.75 1.13
N ARG A 452 6.46 -50.03 2.14
CA ARG A 452 5.19 -50.36 2.81
C ARG A 452 3.95 -50.23 1.91
N ARG A 453 3.96 -49.31 0.94
CA ARG A 453 2.90 -49.22 -0.08
C ARG A 453 2.97 -50.35 -1.12
N LYS A 454 4.15 -50.88 -1.42
CA LYS A 454 4.30 -52.02 -2.35
C LYS A 454 3.94 -53.38 -1.73
N THR A 455 4.06 -53.56 -0.41
CA THR A 455 3.72 -54.84 0.25
C THR A 455 2.22 -55.04 0.49
N THR A 456 1.40 -53.99 0.43
CA THR A 456 -0.08 -54.10 0.53
C THR A 456 -0.77 -54.37 -0.82
N SER A 457 -0.15 -54.03 -1.95
CA SER A 457 -0.69 -54.36 -3.29
C SER A 457 -0.24 -55.72 -3.87
N ALA A 458 0.64 -56.45 -3.18
CA ALA A 458 1.19 -57.73 -3.67
C ALA A 458 0.44 -58.99 -3.15
N VAL A 459 -0.74 -58.83 -2.54
CA VAL A 459 -1.66 -59.93 -2.15
C VAL A 459 -2.98 -59.82 -2.92
N MET A 460 -2.91 -59.86 -4.25
CA MET A 460 -3.97 -60.35 -5.14
C MET A 460 -3.38 -60.45 -6.54
N GLY A 461 -3.42 -61.67 -7.11
CA GLY A 461 -2.51 -62.09 -8.16
C GLY A 461 -2.93 -61.86 -9.62
N LEU A 462 -1.96 -62.22 -10.48
CA LEU A 462 -2.05 -62.78 -11.83
C LEU A 462 -2.62 -61.92 -12.97
N SER A 463 -1.77 -61.51 -13.93
CA SER A 463 -1.59 -62.23 -15.21
C SER A 463 -0.67 -61.45 -16.18
N ASN A 464 -0.25 -62.14 -17.25
CA ASN A 464 1.00 -62.02 -18.00
C ASN A 464 1.01 -61.03 -19.19
N GLU A 465 2.26 -60.68 -19.58
CA GLU A 465 2.79 -60.52 -20.96
C GLU A 465 2.67 -59.17 -21.75
N PRO A 466 3.58 -58.88 -22.75
CA PRO A 466 4.47 -57.70 -22.70
C PRO A 466 4.59 -56.86 -24.02
N ILE A 467 5.62 -55.98 -24.06
CA ILE A 467 6.37 -55.41 -25.21
C ILE A 467 5.96 -53.99 -25.69
N MET A 468 6.92 -53.04 -25.71
CA MET A 468 7.43 -52.31 -26.90
C MET A 468 8.39 -51.14 -26.57
N GLU A 469 9.51 -51.12 -27.29
CA GLU A 469 10.59 -50.11 -27.30
C GLU A 469 10.17 -48.77 -27.95
N GLY A 470 10.93 -47.70 -27.66
CA GLY A 470 10.88 -46.44 -28.40
C GLY A 470 11.93 -45.40 -27.95
N THR A 471 13.06 -45.40 -28.66
CA THR A 471 14.09 -44.36 -28.94
C THR A 471 13.80 -42.90 -28.50
N SER A 472 14.74 -42.00 -28.17
CA SER A 472 16.08 -41.70 -28.70
C SER A 472 16.80 -40.69 -27.79
N ALA A 473 18.13 -40.79 -27.67
CA ALA A 473 19.00 -39.82 -27.02
C ALA A 473 19.59 -38.82 -28.03
N ARG A 474 19.87 -37.58 -27.60
CA ARG A 474 21.06 -36.83 -28.05
C ARG A 474 21.49 -35.74 -27.06
N VAL A 475 22.78 -35.79 -26.72
CA VAL A 475 23.57 -34.85 -25.90
C VAL A 475 24.11 -33.72 -26.80
N PRO A 476 24.37 -32.52 -26.26
CA PRO A 476 25.75 -32.03 -26.26
C PRO A 476 26.16 -31.27 -24.97
N HIS A 477 27.40 -31.52 -24.50
CA HIS A 477 28.17 -30.66 -23.56
C HIS A 477 28.78 -29.44 -24.31
N PRO A 478 29.48 -28.49 -23.65
CA PRO A 478 29.28 -27.87 -22.34
C PRO A 478 29.22 -26.32 -22.45
N LEU A 479 28.50 -25.64 -21.56
CA LEU A 479 28.62 -24.19 -21.38
C LEU A 479 28.83 -23.86 -19.89
N THR A 480 29.93 -23.18 -19.65
CA THR A 480 30.36 -22.53 -18.41
C THR A 480 29.30 -21.53 -17.91
N LEU A 481 28.89 -21.65 -16.64
CA LEU A 481 28.06 -20.66 -15.96
C LEU A 481 28.69 -20.22 -14.65
N THR A 482 29.15 -18.97 -14.66
CA THR A 482 29.51 -18.14 -13.52
C THR A 482 28.24 -17.62 -12.83
N GLY A 483 28.21 -17.71 -11.49
CA GLY A 483 27.65 -16.73 -10.57
C GLY A 483 26.18 -16.30 -10.69
N ARG A 484 25.31 -16.87 -9.83
CA ARG A 484 24.31 -16.16 -8.99
C ARG A 484 23.77 -17.15 -7.92
N PRO A 485 23.69 -16.77 -6.63
CA PRO A 485 23.22 -17.66 -5.58
C PRO A 485 21.70 -17.81 -5.65
N PHE A 486 21.24 -19.05 -5.54
CA PHE A 486 19.83 -19.40 -5.31
C PHE A 486 19.40 -18.85 -3.96
N VAL A 487 18.32 -18.06 -3.96
CA VAL A 487 17.55 -17.73 -2.76
C VAL A 487 16.81 -19.00 -2.34
N MET A 488 17.31 -19.71 -1.33
CA MET A 488 16.51 -20.70 -0.60
C MET A 488 15.65 -19.95 0.42
N GLY A 489 14.34 -20.13 0.33
CA GLY A 489 13.39 -19.64 1.32
C GLY A 489 13.73 -20.22 2.70
N PHE A 490 13.77 -19.35 3.69
CA PHE A 490 13.88 -19.70 5.10
C PHE A 490 12.68 -20.59 5.48
N VAL A 491 12.90 -21.89 5.58
CA VAL A 491 12.03 -22.78 6.34
C VAL A 491 12.48 -22.66 7.78
N THR A 492 11.77 -21.87 8.59
CA THR A 492 11.91 -21.87 10.05
C THR A 492 11.52 -23.26 10.56
N GLN A 493 12.52 -24.08 10.87
CA GLN A 493 12.31 -25.38 11.49
C GLN A 493 12.45 -25.18 13.00
N TYR A 494 11.33 -25.04 13.72
CA TYR A 494 11.32 -25.21 15.17
C TYR A 494 11.49 -26.71 15.46
N CYS A 495 12.23 -27.06 16.51
CA CYS A 495 12.43 -28.45 16.95
C CYS A 495 11.07 -29.11 17.30
N THR A 496 10.35 -29.68 16.33
CA THR A 496 9.22 -30.57 16.62
C THR A 496 9.78 -31.94 16.96
N GLY A 497 9.73 -32.28 18.25
CA GLY A 497 10.43 -33.41 18.86
C GLY A 497 10.31 -34.74 18.13
N HIS A 498 11.34 -35.11 17.38
CA HIS A 498 11.68 -36.48 17.03
C HIS A 498 13.16 -36.53 16.60
N VAL A 499 14.08 -36.31 17.55
CA VAL A 499 15.47 -36.75 17.42
C VAL A 499 15.66 -37.85 18.46
N VAL A 500 15.32 -39.08 18.07
CA VAL A 500 15.61 -40.27 18.87
C VAL A 500 17.10 -40.54 18.73
N ALA A 501 17.81 -40.47 19.86
CA ALA A 501 19.18 -40.93 19.99
C ALA A 501 19.29 -42.39 19.51
N ALA A 502 20.11 -42.61 18.48
CA ALA A 502 20.63 -43.94 18.16
C ALA A 502 22.14 -43.90 18.42
N ALA A 503 22.56 -44.69 19.40
CA ALA A 503 23.94 -44.89 19.84
C ALA A 503 24.82 -45.54 18.76
#